data_AF-A0A379AIH4-F1
#
_entry.id   AF-A0A379AIH4-F1
#
_cell.length_a   1.000
_cell.length_b   1.000
_cell.length_c   1.000
_cell.angle_alpha   90.00
_cell.angle_beta   90.00
_cell.angle_gamma   90.00
#
_symmetry.space_group_name_H-M   'P 1'
#
loop_
_entity.id
_entity.type
_entity.pdbx_description
1 polymer ?
#
loop_
_entity_poly.entity_id
_entity_poly.type
_entity_poly.pdbx_seq_one_letter_code
_entity_poly.pdbx_strand_id
1 'polypeptide(L)'
;MLKGGYTQVAEFHYLHHDTQGAPYSDDAMLQQLIEAAEIAGIGQTLLPVLYSYSGFGSQPASAGQKRFIQQTDRYLQQQARLDTWQQQRPLLNRGLCFHSLRAVSESQMQDVLAASDLTLPVHIHVAEQQKEVNDSLAWSGERPVAWLLNRFEVDARWCLIHATHPG
;
A
#
# COMPACT_ATOMS: atom_id res chain seq x y z
N MET A 1 -15.62 -8.75 -11.55
CA MET A 1 -15.29 -7.37 -12.00
C MET A 1 -15.70 -7.12 -13.44
N LEU A 2 -15.10 -7.78 -14.43
CA LEU A 2 -15.41 -7.57 -15.86
C LEU A 2 -16.90 -7.71 -16.22
N LYS A 3 -17.58 -8.78 -15.76
CA LYS A 3 -19.03 -8.95 -15.97
C LYS A 3 -19.89 -7.83 -15.35
N GLY A 4 -19.33 -7.08 -14.41
CA GLY A 4 -19.95 -5.90 -13.79
C GLY A 4 -19.49 -4.56 -14.39
N GLY A 5 -18.76 -4.57 -15.51
CA GLY A 5 -18.35 -3.37 -16.24
C GLY A 5 -16.98 -2.77 -15.88
N TYR A 6 -16.30 -3.29 -14.84
CA TYR A 6 -14.96 -2.83 -14.48
C TYR A 6 -13.91 -3.41 -15.43
N THR A 7 -13.22 -2.54 -16.18
CA THR A 7 -12.16 -2.93 -17.13
C THR A 7 -10.75 -2.87 -16.53
N GLN A 8 -10.61 -2.22 -15.38
CA GLN A 8 -9.36 -2.14 -14.63
C GLN A 8 -9.60 -2.36 -13.13
N VAL A 9 -8.57 -2.84 -12.42
CA VAL A 9 -8.56 -2.99 -10.97
C VAL A 9 -7.26 -2.42 -10.38
N ALA A 10 -7.38 -1.63 -9.33
CA ALA A 10 -6.27 -1.28 -8.45
C ALA A 10 -6.22 -2.29 -7.30
N GLU A 11 -5.31 -3.24 -7.37
CA GLU A 11 -5.21 -4.34 -6.40
C GLU A 11 -4.35 -3.90 -5.21
N PHE A 12 -5.01 -3.42 -4.14
CA PHE A 12 -4.40 -3.04 -2.86
C PHE A 12 -3.93 -4.30 -2.11
N HIS A 13 -2.70 -4.74 -2.36
CA HIS A 13 -2.23 -6.07 -1.99
C HIS A 13 -1.27 -6.08 -0.79
N TYR A 14 -1.75 -6.58 0.35
CA TYR A 14 -0.94 -6.72 1.57
C TYR A 14 -0.66 -8.18 1.99
N LEU A 15 -1.05 -9.19 1.20
CA LEU A 15 -0.83 -10.60 1.55
C LEU A 15 0.46 -11.14 0.94
N HIS A 16 1.59 -10.86 1.59
CA HIS A 16 2.92 -11.11 1.02
C HIS A 16 3.52 -12.48 1.36
N HIS A 17 3.26 -12.98 2.56
CA HIS A 17 4.01 -14.12 3.12
C HIS A 17 3.14 -15.35 3.32
N ASP A 18 3.80 -16.47 3.61
CA ASP A 18 3.15 -17.74 3.89
C ASP A 18 2.36 -17.73 5.21
N THR A 19 1.72 -18.84 5.55
CA THR A 19 0.90 -18.96 6.77
C THR A 19 1.70 -18.86 8.07
N GLN A 20 3.03 -18.96 8.01
CA GLN A 20 3.95 -18.75 9.13
C GLN A 20 4.54 -17.33 9.16
N GLY A 21 4.28 -16.50 8.14
CA GLY A 21 4.86 -15.17 8.01
C GLY A 21 6.25 -15.19 7.36
N ALA A 22 6.68 -16.33 6.82
CA ALA A 22 7.92 -16.43 6.06
C ALA A 22 7.68 -16.00 4.61
N PRO A 23 8.62 -15.26 4.02
CA PRO A 23 8.47 -14.79 2.66
C PRO A 23 8.49 -15.92 1.64
N TYR A 24 7.62 -15.82 0.63
CA TYR A 24 7.76 -16.62 -0.57
C TYR A 24 9.00 -16.20 -1.37
N SER A 25 9.57 -17.15 -2.13
CA SER A 25 10.58 -16.86 -3.12
C SER A 25 10.01 -15.97 -4.24
N ASP A 26 10.84 -15.07 -4.76
CA ASP A 26 10.57 -14.27 -5.96
C ASP A 26 9.22 -13.52 -5.96
N ASP A 27 8.71 -13.15 -4.79
CA ASP A 27 7.40 -12.50 -4.62
C ASP A 27 6.24 -13.27 -5.29
N ALA A 28 6.21 -14.60 -5.13
CA ALA A 28 5.23 -15.48 -5.77
C ALA A 28 3.77 -15.00 -5.68
N MET A 29 3.36 -14.38 -4.57
CA MET A 29 2.01 -13.82 -4.42
C MET A 29 1.68 -12.72 -5.45
N LEU A 30 2.64 -11.83 -5.78
CA LEU A 30 2.44 -10.82 -6.81
C LEU A 30 2.35 -11.46 -8.20
N GLN A 31 3.20 -12.45 -8.49
CA GLN A 31 3.16 -13.15 -9.77
C GLN A 31 1.81 -13.84 -10.00
N GLN A 32 1.25 -14.46 -8.95
CA GLN A 32 -0.08 -15.08 -9.01
C GLN A 32 -1.20 -14.06 -9.27
N LEU A 33 -1.10 -12.84 -8.70
CA LEU A 33 -2.07 -11.77 -9.00
C LEU A 33 -1.97 -11.25 -10.43
N ILE A 34 -0.76 -11.14 -10.96
CA ILE A 34 -0.52 -10.74 -12.35
C ILE A 34 -1.11 -11.79 -13.29
N GLU A 35 -0.78 -13.07 -13.07
CA GLU A 35 -1.29 -14.19 -13.85
C GLU A 35 -2.83 -14.24 -13.82
N ALA A 36 -3.44 -14.05 -12.64
CA ALA A 36 -4.90 -14.01 -12.51
C ALA A 36 -5.54 -12.86 -13.31
N ALA A 37 -4.93 -11.67 -13.31
CA ALA A 37 -5.42 -10.53 -14.07
C ALA A 37 -5.32 -10.78 -15.59
N GLU A 38 -4.24 -11.42 -16.04
CA GLU A 38 -4.02 -11.78 -17.44
C GLU A 38 -5.00 -12.86 -17.93
N ILE A 39 -5.22 -13.91 -17.15
CA ILE A 39 -6.21 -14.95 -17.44
C ILE A 39 -7.61 -14.33 -17.51
N ALA A 40 -7.93 -13.42 -16.60
CA ALA A 40 -9.21 -12.72 -16.61
C ALA A 40 -9.34 -11.74 -17.80
N GLY A 41 -8.23 -11.20 -18.29
CA GLY A 41 -8.20 -10.14 -19.29
C GLY A 41 -8.58 -8.76 -18.73
N ILE A 42 -8.29 -8.48 -17.46
CA ILE A 42 -8.55 -7.18 -16.81
C ILE A 42 -7.25 -6.37 -16.71
N GLY A 43 -7.33 -5.05 -16.92
CA GLY A 43 -6.19 -4.17 -16.62
C GLY A 43 -5.93 -4.13 -15.12
N GLN A 44 -4.66 -4.12 -14.72
CA GLN A 44 -4.28 -4.17 -13.31
C GLN A 44 -3.30 -3.06 -12.98
N THR A 45 -3.61 -2.26 -11.96
CA THR A 45 -2.62 -1.47 -11.23
C THR A 45 -2.31 -2.22 -9.95
N LEU A 46 -1.15 -2.85 -9.88
CA LEU A 46 -0.75 -3.61 -8.71
C LEU A 46 -0.14 -2.66 -7.68
N LEU A 47 -0.68 -2.70 -6.46
CA LEU A 47 -0.29 -1.84 -5.35
C LEU A 47 0.19 -2.72 -4.19
N PRO A 48 1.41 -3.28 -4.24
CA PRO A 48 1.97 -3.95 -3.08
C PRO A 48 2.01 -2.97 -1.91
N VAL A 49 1.58 -3.43 -0.74
CA VAL A 49 1.36 -2.56 0.42
C VAL A 49 2.53 -2.66 1.38
N LEU A 50 3.10 -1.51 1.75
CA LEU A 50 3.96 -1.40 2.91
C LEU A 50 3.11 -1.44 4.19
N TYR A 51 3.36 -2.45 5.01
CA TYR A 51 2.74 -2.68 6.31
C TYR A 51 3.83 -3.13 7.28
N SER A 52 4.02 -2.42 8.38
CA SER A 52 5.09 -2.71 9.34
C SER A 52 4.62 -2.73 10.79
N TYR A 53 3.56 -1.99 11.11
CA TYR A 53 3.12 -1.75 12.50
C TYR A 53 1.65 -2.08 12.72
N SER A 54 1.28 -2.33 13.99
CA SER A 54 -0.11 -2.59 14.39
C SER A 54 -0.90 -1.33 14.73
N GLY A 55 -0.23 -0.20 14.98
CA GLY A 55 -0.84 1.03 15.47
C GLY A 55 0.12 2.23 15.44
N PHE A 56 -0.44 3.42 15.66
CA PHE A 56 0.29 4.68 15.74
C PHE A 56 1.47 4.62 16.72
N GLY A 57 2.55 5.35 16.42
CA GLY A 57 3.78 5.31 17.20
C GLY A 57 4.59 4.03 17.02
N SER A 58 4.50 3.41 15.83
CA SER A 58 5.26 2.21 15.46
C SER A 58 5.04 1.03 16.40
N GLN A 59 3.79 0.79 16.81
CA GLN A 59 3.48 -0.33 17.69
C GLN A 59 3.85 -1.67 17.02
N PRO A 60 4.50 -2.60 17.75
CA PRO A 60 4.89 -3.89 17.18
C PRO A 60 3.71 -4.61 16.54
N ALA A 61 3.95 -5.21 15.37
CA ALA A 61 2.93 -5.99 14.69
C ALA A 61 2.43 -7.15 15.56
N SER A 62 1.12 -7.41 15.50
CA SER A 62 0.50 -8.57 16.12
C SER A 62 0.75 -9.84 15.32
N ALA A 63 0.60 -11.01 15.96
CA ALA A 63 0.73 -12.30 15.29
C ALA A 63 -0.24 -12.47 14.08
N GLY A 64 -1.41 -11.81 14.11
CA GLY A 64 -2.38 -11.83 13.01
C GLY A 64 -1.91 -11.06 11.77
N GLN A 65 -0.96 -10.13 11.92
CA GLN A 65 -0.44 -9.30 10.83
C GLN A 65 0.81 -9.89 10.18
N LYS A 66 1.33 -11.02 10.67
CA LYS A 66 2.62 -11.59 10.24
C LYS A 66 2.73 -11.82 8.72
N ARG A 67 1.61 -12.03 8.03
CA ARG A 67 1.60 -12.25 6.58
C ARG A 67 1.74 -10.95 5.76
N PHE A 68 1.61 -9.82 6.41
CA PHE A 68 1.59 -8.49 5.79
C PHE A 68 2.91 -7.75 6.00
N ILE A 69 3.68 -8.12 7.02
CA ILE A 69 4.82 -7.32 7.48
C ILE A 69 5.93 -7.27 6.44
N GLN A 70 6.20 -6.10 5.88
CA GLN A 70 7.35 -5.85 5.03
C GLN A 70 8.29 -4.82 5.67
N GLN A 71 9.59 -5.03 5.41
CA GLN A 71 10.63 -4.03 5.65
C GLN A 71 10.74 -3.13 4.43
N THR A 72 11.10 -1.86 4.63
CA THR A 72 11.18 -0.84 3.57
C THR A 72 12.11 -1.26 2.42
N ASP A 73 13.30 -1.79 2.72
CA ASP A 73 14.24 -2.23 1.67
C ASP A 73 13.66 -3.36 0.81
N ARG A 74 12.95 -4.31 1.45
CA ARG A 74 12.30 -5.41 0.75
C ARG A 74 11.17 -4.91 -0.13
N TYR A 75 10.39 -3.96 0.36
CA TYR A 75 9.34 -3.29 -0.41
C TYR A 75 9.92 -2.60 -1.66
N LEU A 76 11.00 -1.85 -1.52
CA LEU A 76 11.66 -1.18 -2.65
C LEU A 76 12.24 -2.19 -3.66
N GLN A 77 12.84 -3.29 -3.20
CA GLN A 77 13.27 -4.38 -4.09
C GLN A 77 12.10 -5.02 -4.85
N GLN A 78 10.95 -5.19 -4.18
CA GLN A 78 9.73 -5.70 -4.81
C GLN A 78 9.20 -4.72 -5.87
N GLN A 79 9.24 -3.40 -5.61
CA GLN A 79 8.86 -2.38 -6.59
C GLN A 79 9.77 -2.38 -7.83
N ALA A 80 11.08 -2.59 -7.65
CA ALA A 80 12.02 -2.70 -8.78
C ALA A 80 11.76 -3.94 -9.65
N ARG A 81 11.41 -5.08 -9.03
CA ARG A 81 10.99 -6.29 -9.77
C ARG A 81 9.70 -6.04 -10.55
N LEU A 82 8.71 -5.40 -9.92
CA LEU A 82 7.44 -5.09 -10.56
C LEU A 82 7.61 -4.14 -11.76
N ASP A 83 8.53 -3.16 -11.67
CA ASP A 83 8.90 -2.31 -12.81
C ASP A 83 9.42 -3.11 -14.00
N THR A 84 10.27 -4.10 -13.74
CA THR A 84 10.82 -4.98 -14.78
C THR A 84 9.72 -5.84 -15.42
N TRP A 85 8.82 -6.40 -14.62
CA TRP A 85 7.71 -7.21 -15.12
C TRP A 85 6.69 -6.41 -15.93
N GLN A 86 6.43 -5.16 -15.53
CA GLN A 86 5.53 -4.25 -16.24
C GLN A 86 5.98 -3.99 -17.69
N GLN A 87 7.28 -3.89 -17.96
CA GLN A 87 7.80 -3.57 -19.31
C GLN A 87 7.37 -4.57 -20.39
N GLN A 88 7.05 -5.80 -20.02
CA GLN A 88 6.63 -6.86 -20.94
C GLN A 88 5.11 -7.10 -20.93
N ARG A 89 4.35 -6.37 -20.10
CA ARG A 89 2.95 -6.63 -19.79
C ARG A 89 2.12 -5.34 -19.94
N PRO A 90 1.52 -5.06 -21.12
CA PRO A 90 0.92 -3.77 -21.43
C PRO A 90 -0.33 -3.42 -20.58
N LEU A 91 -0.94 -4.42 -19.93
CA LEU A 91 -2.10 -4.23 -19.05
C LEU A 91 -1.73 -4.17 -17.56
N LEU A 92 -0.44 -4.31 -17.23
CA LEU A 92 0.06 -4.20 -15.88
C LEU A 92 0.61 -2.78 -15.66
N ASN A 93 0.18 -2.16 -14.57
CA ASN A 93 0.72 -0.93 -14.03
C ASN A 93 1.14 -1.18 -12.58
N ARG A 94 1.91 -0.26 -12.00
CA ARG A 94 2.31 -0.30 -10.60
C ARG A 94 2.06 1.03 -9.90
N GLY A 95 1.98 0.98 -8.58
CA GLY A 95 1.94 2.18 -7.75
C GLY A 95 2.54 1.94 -6.37
N LEU A 96 2.68 3.02 -5.62
CA LEU A 96 3.09 2.99 -4.22
C LEU A 96 1.86 2.81 -3.34
N CYS A 97 2.03 2.10 -2.23
CA CYS A 97 0.93 1.86 -1.32
C CYS A 97 1.41 1.73 0.12
N PHE A 98 0.87 2.58 0.98
CA PHE A 98 1.03 2.48 2.42
C PHE A 98 -0.27 1.95 3.00
N HIS A 99 -0.24 0.99 3.92
CA HIS A 99 -1.51 0.43 4.40
C HIS A 99 -2.40 1.50 5.04
N SER A 100 -1.85 2.26 5.99
CA SER A 100 -2.50 3.35 6.73
C SER A 100 -1.48 4.05 7.62
N LEU A 101 -1.78 5.24 8.15
CA LEU A 101 -0.90 5.92 9.12
C LEU A 101 -0.64 5.12 10.41
N ARG A 102 -1.49 4.12 10.71
CA ARG A 102 -1.27 3.18 11.83
C ARG A 102 -0.18 2.15 11.54
N ALA A 103 0.09 1.87 10.28
CA ALA A 103 0.82 0.68 9.85
C ALA A 103 2.20 0.99 9.25
N VAL A 104 2.53 2.27 9.07
CA VAL A 104 3.84 2.75 8.59
C VAL A 104 4.27 3.95 9.42
N SER A 105 5.58 4.19 9.53
CA SER A 105 6.09 5.43 10.13
C SER A 105 6.25 6.54 9.09
N GLU A 106 6.36 7.79 9.56
CA GLU A 106 6.69 8.93 8.71
C GLU A 106 7.99 8.72 7.93
N SER A 107 9.04 8.21 8.60
CA SER A 107 10.33 7.93 7.97
C SER A 107 10.22 6.90 6.85
N GLN A 108 9.46 5.81 7.06
CA GLN A 108 9.24 4.80 6.02
C GLN A 108 8.51 5.38 4.81
N MET A 109 7.53 6.26 5.03
CA MET A 109 6.85 6.92 3.93
C MET A 109 7.78 7.85 3.15
N GLN A 110 8.60 8.64 3.86
CA GLN A 110 9.60 9.52 3.25
C GLN A 110 10.63 8.74 2.44
N ASP A 111 11.19 7.66 3.01
CA ASP A 111 12.18 6.81 2.33
C ASP A 111 11.61 6.23 1.03
N VAL A 112 10.38 5.71 1.08
CA VAL A 112 9.72 5.14 -0.10
C VAL A 112 9.44 6.20 -1.16
N LEU A 113 8.91 7.35 -0.78
CA LEU A 113 8.58 8.43 -1.72
C LEU A 113 9.84 9.00 -2.36
N ALA A 114 10.92 9.19 -1.59
CA ALA A 114 12.19 9.70 -2.08
C ALA A 114 12.90 8.73 -3.05
N ALA A 115 12.73 7.42 -2.86
CA ALA A 115 13.32 6.39 -3.70
C ALA A 115 12.51 6.04 -4.96
N SER A 116 11.33 6.64 -5.15
CA SER A 116 10.37 6.22 -6.19
C SER A 116 10.12 7.29 -7.25
N ASP A 117 9.71 6.84 -8.44
CA ASP A 117 9.31 7.73 -9.53
C ASP A 117 8.09 8.57 -9.15
N LEU A 118 8.15 9.87 -9.44
CA LEU A 118 7.09 10.82 -9.13
C LEU A 118 5.81 10.66 -9.98
N THR A 119 5.84 9.80 -10.99
CA THR A 119 4.67 9.49 -11.82
C THR A 119 3.81 8.37 -11.24
N LEU A 120 4.32 7.62 -10.25
CA LEU A 120 3.59 6.50 -9.66
C LEU A 120 2.42 6.99 -8.79
N PRO A 121 1.22 6.41 -8.91
CA PRO A 121 0.13 6.70 -8.00
C PRO A 121 0.48 6.23 -6.58
N VAL A 122 -0.05 6.91 -5.57
CA VAL A 122 0.20 6.61 -4.15
C VAL A 122 -1.12 6.35 -3.45
N HIS A 123 -1.33 5.15 -2.92
CA HIS A 123 -2.56 4.78 -2.22
C HIS A 123 -2.33 4.64 -0.72
N ILE A 124 -3.31 5.09 0.09
CA ILE A 124 -3.29 4.93 1.54
C ILE A 124 -4.72 4.89 2.10
N HIS A 125 -5.02 3.96 3.02
CA HIS A 125 -6.24 4.07 3.84
C HIS A 125 -6.06 5.16 4.88
N VAL A 126 -7.00 6.11 4.94
CA VAL A 126 -6.94 7.22 5.89
C VAL A 126 -8.34 7.64 6.32
N ALA A 127 -8.50 7.91 7.62
CA ALA A 127 -9.71 8.42 8.25
C ALA A 127 -10.99 7.61 7.95
N GLU A 128 -10.86 6.29 7.79
CA GLU A 128 -12.00 5.39 7.56
C GLU A 128 -12.90 5.32 8.81
N GLN A 129 -12.30 5.17 9.99
CA GLN A 129 -13.02 4.92 11.24
C GLN A 129 -12.80 6.04 12.25
N GLN A 130 -13.84 6.38 13.02
CA GLN A 130 -13.73 7.35 14.13
C GLN A 130 -12.68 6.93 15.17
N LYS A 131 -12.49 5.62 15.40
CA LYS A 131 -11.42 5.11 16.26
C LYS A 131 -10.03 5.56 15.78
N GLU A 132 -9.76 5.50 14.48
CA GLU A 132 -8.49 5.96 13.90
C GLU A 132 -8.26 7.43 14.17
N VAL A 133 -9.29 8.25 14.00
CA VAL A 133 -9.23 9.69 14.26
C VAL A 133 -8.86 9.95 15.71
N ASN A 134 -9.54 9.28 16.65
CA ASN A 134 -9.27 9.44 18.08
C ASN A 134 -7.85 8.98 18.44
N ASP A 135 -7.41 7.84 17.91
CA ASP A 135 -6.07 7.30 18.16
C ASP A 135 -4.98 8.23 17.57
N SER A 136 -5.20 8.82 16.39
CA SER A 136 -4.31 9.81 15.77
C SER A 136 -4.21 11.07 16.62
N LEU A 137 -5.35 11.63 17.07
CA LEU A 137 -5.39 12.79 17.94
C LEU A 137 -4.65 12.54 19.26
N ALA A 138 -4.81 11.35 19.85
CA ALA A 138 -4.11 10.98 21.07
C ALA A 138 -2.59 10.86 20.86
N TRP A 139 -2.16 10.39 19.68
CA TRP A 139 -0.75 10.18 19.36
C TRP A 139 -0.02 11.46 18.91
N SER A 140 -0.60 12.23 17.99
CA SER A 140 0.06 13.39 17.35
C SER A 140 -0.61 14.73 17.63
N GLY A 141 -1.79 14.75 18.25
CA GLY A 141 -2.61 15.96 18.36
C GLY A 141 -3.30 16.37 17.05
N GLU A 142 -3.11 15.61 15.97
CA GLU A 142 -3.63 15.91 14.64
C GLU A 142 -4.55 14.80 14.15
N ARG A 143 -5.54 15.18 13.34
CA ARG A 143 -6.40 14.22 12.64
C ARG A 143 -5.64 13.54 11.49
N PRO A 144 -6.00 12.31 11.07
CA PRO A 144 -5.23 11.56 10.08
C PRO A 144 -4.97 12.30 8.76
N VAL A 145 -6.01 12.90 8.17
CA VAL A 145 -5.86 13.64 6.90
C VAL A 145 -5.01 14.90 7.10
N ALA A 146 -5.24 15.68 8.15
CA ALA A 146 -4.44 16.87 8.46
C ALA A 146 -2.96 16.51 8.71
N TRP A 147 -2.71 15.44 9.48
CA TRP A 147 -1.37 14.95 9.76
C TRP A 147 -0.61 14.63 8.48
N LEU A 148 -1.27 13.96 7.53
CA LEU A 148 -0.72 13.61 6.21
C LEU A 148 -0.42 14.85 5.37
N LEU A 149 -1.39 15.76 5.23
CA LEU A 149 -1.26 16.99 4.43
C LEU A 149 -0.19 17.94 4.97
N ASN A 150 0.04 17.96 6.30
CA ASN A 150 1.05 18.82 6.93
C ASN A 150 2.49 18.32 6.73
N ARG A 151 2.67 17.06 6.32
CA ARG A 151 3.99 16.39 6.24
C ARG A 151 4.40 15.95 4.84
N PHE A 152 3.43 15.74 3.96
CA PHE A 152 3.65 15.24 2.61
C PHE A 152 3.02 16.16 1.58
N GLU A 153 3.68 16.33 0.45
CA GLU A 153 3.14 17.00 -0.73
C GLU A 153 2.10 16.09 -1.41
N VAL A 154 0.91 16.04 -0.82
CA VAL A 154 -0.21 15.28 -1.36
C VAL A 154 -0.77 16.01 -2.59
N ASP A 155 -0.53 15.43 -3.77
CA ASP A 155 -0.96 15.93 -5.08
C ASP A 155 -1.96 14.96 -5.76
N ALA A 156 -2.22 15.18 -7.05
CA ALA A 156 -3.16 14.39 -7.84
C ALA A 156 -2.77 12.90 -8.00
N ARG A 157 -1.55 12.49 -7.67
CA ARG A 157 -1.17 11.06 -7.71
C ARG A 157 -1.71 10.28 -6.50
N TRP A 158 -2.12 10.98 -5.45
CA TRP A 158 -2.56 10.34 -4.21
C TRP A 158 -4.02 9.93 -4.29
N CYS A 159 -4.28 8.66 -3.99
CA CYS A 159 -5.61 8.13 -3.76
C CYS A 159 -5.79 7.90 -2.25
N LEU A 160 -6.49 8.83 -1.59
CA LEU A 160 -6.84 8.73 -0.18
C LEU A 160 -8.08 7.83 -0.05
N ILE A 161 -7.85 6.55 0.24
CA ILE A 161 -8.92 5.56 0.31
C ILE A 161 -9.76 5.80 1.57
N HIS A 162 -11.08 5.76 1.37
CA HIS A 162 -12.14 6.12 2.31
C HIS A 162 -12.26 7.62 2.54
N ALA A 163 -11.31 8.22 3.27
CA ALA A 163 -11.36 9.61 3.71
C ALA A 163 -12.75 9.99 4.31
N THR A 164 -13.36 9.07 5.05
CA THR A 164 -14.74 9.19 5.55
C THR A 164 -14.89 10.28 6.61
N HIS A 165 -13.84 10.51 7.43
CA HIS A 165 -13.84 11.48 8.53
C HIS A 165 -12.74 12.55 8.33
N PRO A 166 -12.78 13.35 7.25
CA PRO A 166 -11.64 14.15 6.80
C PRO A 166 -11.35 15.39 7.66
N GLY A 167 -12.36 15.94 8.34
CA GLY A 167 -12.28 17.18 9.15
C GLY A 167 -12.50 16.94 10.63
#